data_AF-A0A4Q3TEZ2-F1
#
_entry.id   AF-A0A4Q3TEZ2-F1
#
_cell.length_a   1.000
_cell.length_b   1.000
_cell.length_c   1.000
_cell.angle_alpha   90.00
_cell.angle_beta   90.00
_cell.angle_gamma   90.00
#
_symmetry.space_group_name_H-M   'P 1'
#
loop_
_entity.id
_entity.type
_entity.pdbx_description
1 polymer ?
#
loop_
_entity_poly.entity_id
_entity_poly.type
_entity_poly.pdbx_seq_one_letter_code
_entity_poly.pdbx_strand_id
1 'polypeptide(L)' 'MTIDHNHIAVGKYLVSPLAKPQGEGQYAASVSIRSGRGSATHDRVMRFSGLFDSAASAVHYATEHAMRWIHERSAPACA' A
#
# COMPACT_ATOMS: atom_id res chain seq x y z
N MET A 1 -6.40 15.55 -10.20
CA MET A 1 -6.64 14.37 -9.34
C MET A 1 -6.01 13.19 -10.05
N THR A 2 -4.83 12.73 -9.66
CA THR A 2 -4.21 11.53 -10.23
C THR A 2 -4.75 10.32 -9.47
N ILE A 3 -5.63 9.55 -10.12
CA ILE A 3 -6.06 8.25 -9.63
C ILE A 3 -5.24 7.21 -10.39
N ASP A 4 -4.15 6.78 -9.79
CA ASP A 4 -3.35 5.65 -10.27
C ASP A 4 -4.08 4.36 -9.87
N HIS A 5 -4.80 3.74 -10.82
CA HIS A 5 -5.64 2.55 -10.59
C HIS A 5 -4.84 1.23 -10.51
N ASN A 6 -3.57 1.27 -10.12
CA ASN A 6 -2.71 0.08 -10.11
C ASN A 6 -2.90 -0.74 -8.83
N HIS A 7 -4.03 -1.45 -8.75
CA HIS A 7 -4.33 -2.34 -7.63
C HIS A 7 -3.73 -3.72 -7.83
N ILE A 8 -3.14 -4.30 -6.78
CA ILE A 8 -2.50 -5.61 -6.79
C ILE A 8 -3.29 -6.56 -5.88
N ALA A 9 -3.78 -7.67 -6.42
CA ALA A 9 -4.47 -8.69 -5.64
C ALA A 9 -3.48 -9.72 -5.08
N VAL A 10 -3.52 -9.96 -3.77
CA VAL A 10 -2.66 -10.92 -3.06
C VAL A 10 -3.53 -11.77 -2.13
N GLY A 11 -3.94 -12.95 -2.59
CA GLY A 11 -4.87 -13.81 -1.85
C GLY A 11 -6.17 -13.07 -1.50
N LYS A 12 -6.46 -12.90 -0.20
CA LYS A 12 -7.64 -12.16 0.29
C LYS A 12 -7.46 -10.63 0.34
N TYR A 13 -6.29 -10.12 -0.01
CA TYR A 13 -5.93 -8.71 0.09
C TYR A 13 -5.99 -8.05 -1.29
N LEU A 14 -6.53 -6.82 -1.33
CA LEU A 14 -6.43 -5.90 -2.45
C LEU A 14 -5.56 -4.72 -2.02
N VAL A 15 -4.37 -4.63 -2.61
CA VAL A 15 -3.36 -3.62 -2.31
C VAL A 15 -3.47 -2.47 -3.31
N SER A 16 -3.43 -1.25 -2.82
CA SER A 16 -3.61 -0.02 -3.60
C SER A 16 -2.50 0.97 -3.23
N PRO A 17 -1.29 0.83 -3.81
CA PRO A 17 -0.19 1.75 -3.59
C PRO A 17 -0.48 3.10 -4.26
N LEU A 18 -0.05 4.19 -3.63
CA LEU A 18 -0.30 5.53 -4.11
C LEU A 18 0.88 6.44 -3.75
N ALA A 19 1.35 7.18 -4.75
CA ALA A 19 2.22 8.34 -4.54
C ALA A 19 1.37 9.61 -4.47
N LYS A 20 1.54 10.39 -3.39
CA LYS A 20 0.90 11.70 -3.23
C LYS A 20 1.93 12.80 -3.42
N PRO A 21 1.76 13.70 -4.40
CA PRO A 21 2.62 14.88 -4.51
C PRO A 21 2.53 15.73 -3.23
N GLN A 22 3.67 16.16 -2.69
CA GLN A 22 3.75 17.02 -1.49
C GLN A 22 4.20 18.46 -1.80
N GLY A 23 4.70 18.70 -3.02
CA GLY A 23 5.33 19.96 -3.41
C GLY A 23 6.80 19.72 -3.78
N GLU A 24 7.39 20.67 -4.51
CA GLU A 24 8.83 20.65 -4.86
C GLU A 24 9.30 19.39 -5.61
N GLY A 25 8.41 18.73 -6.36
CA GLY A 25 8.74 17.48 -7.06
C GLY A 25 8.87 16.26 -6.15
N GLN A 26 8.55 16.38 -4.86
CA GLN A 26 8.60 15.29 -3.90
C GLN A 26 7.24 14.59 -3.76
N TYR A 27 7.30 13.30 -3.46
CA TYR A 27 6.15 12.41 -3.33
C TYR A 27 6.16 11.71 -1.98
N ALA A 28 5.02 11.70 -1.29
CA ALA A 28 4.80 10.84 -0.13
C ALA A 28 4.22 9.49 -0.57
N ALA A 29 4.74 8.41 0.01
CA ALA A 29 4.21 7.07 -0.23
C ALA A 29 3.02 6.77 0.69
N SER A 30 2.02 6.09 0.16
CA SER A 30 0.92 5.52 0.93
C SER A 30 0.41 4.24 0.28
N VAL A 31 -0.25 3.38 1.05
CA VAL A 31 -0.90 2.18 0.55
C VAL A 31 -2.18 1.89 1.30
N SER A 32 -3.23 1.53 0.58
CA SER A 32 -4.45 0.91 1.14
C SER A 32 -4.39 -0.59 0.93
N ILE A 33 -4.66 -1.35 1.99
CA ILE A 33 -4.78 -2.81 1.97
C ILE A 33 -6.17 -3.16 2.44
N ARG A 34 -7.02 -3.53 1.47
CA ARG A 34 -8.38 -3.97 1.72
C ARG A 34 -8.45 -5.48 1.82
N SER A 35 -9.23 -6.00 2.76
CA SER A 35 -9.37 -7.43 3.02
C SER A 35 -10.74 -7.76 3.57
N GLY A 36 -11.24 -8.97 3.34
CA GLY A 36 -12.53 -9.44 3.84
C GLY A 36 -13.59 -9.54 2.76
N ARG A 37 -14.78 -10.02 3.13
CA ARG A 37 -15.90 -10.24 2.20
C ARG A 37 -17.21 -9.78 2.85
N GLY A 38 -18.06 -9.11 2.08
CA GLY A 38 -19.34 -8.59 2.57
C GLY A 38 -19.15 -7.53 3.66
N SER A 39 -19.97 -7.59 4.71
CA SER A 39 -19.99 -6.62 5.81
C SER A 39 -18.72 -6.63 6.68
N ALA A 40 -17.85 -7.64 6.56
CA ALA A 40 -16.58 -7.75 7.29
C ALA A 40 -15.36 -7.27 6.47
N THR A 41 -15.56 -6.27 5.62
CA THR A 41 -14.47 -5.66 4.85
C THR A 41 -13.70 -4.67 5.71
N HIS A 42 -12.37 -4.82 5.74
CA HIS A 42 -11.46 -3.90 6.42
C HIS A 42 -10.56 -3.24 5.38
N ASP A 43 -10.44 -1.92 5.46
CA ASP A 43 -9.42 -1.15 4.74
C ASP A 43 -8.36 -0.67 5.72
N ARG A 44 -7.09 -0.97 5.44
CA ARG A 44 -5.94 -0.51 6.23
C ARG A 44 -5.10 0.41 5.39
N VAL A 45 -4.99 1.67 5.82
CA VAL A 45 -4.19 2.67 5.13
C VAL A 45 -2.91 2.91 5.89
N MET A 46 -1.77 2.61 5.25
CA MET A 46 -0.45 2.98 5.75
C MET A 46 0.03 4.23 5.00
N ARG A 47 0.50 5.22 5.75
CA ARG A 47 1.12 6.44 5.24
C ARG A 47 2.53 6.50 5.76
N PHE A 48 3.48 6.66 4.85
CA PHE A 48 4.89 6.68 5.19
C PHE A 48 5.36 8.13 5.34
N SER A 49 6.26 8.37 6.30
CA SER A 49 6.83 9.70 6.55
C SER A 49 7.95 10.08 5.58
N GLY A 50 8.54 9.09 4.90
CA GLY A 50 9.57 9.33 3.89
C GLY A 50 9.02 10.00 2.62
N LEU A 51 9.77 10.97 2.11
CA LEU A 51 9.55 11.59 0.81
C LEU A 51 10.45 10.95 -0.24
N PHE A 52 9.98 10.98 -1.48
CA PHE A 52 10.63 10.36 -2.62
C PHE A 52 10.74 11.36 -3.77
N ASP A 53 11.85 11.33 -4.50
CA ASP A 53 12.10 12.21 -5.65
C ASP A 53 11.26 11.84 -6.89
N SER A 54 10.54 10.71 -6.85
CA SER A 54 9.69 10.23 -7.94
C SER A 54 8.45 9.53 -7.44
N ALA A 55 7.34 9.66 -8.17
CA ALA A 55 6.12 8.91 -7.92
C ALA A 55 6.35 7.40 -8.02
N ALA A 56 7.20 6.96 -8.95
CA ALA A 56 7.48 5.55 -9.16
C ALA A 56 8.21 4.94 -7.95
N SER A 57 9.17 5.66 -7.35
CA SER A 57 9.88 5.17 -6.17
C SER A 57 8.97 5.17 -4.93
N ALA A 58 8.09 6.17 -4.77
CA ALA A 58 7.06 6.15 -3.73
C ALA A 58 6.10 4.96 -3.85
N VAL A 59 5.62 4.66 -5.07
CA VAL A 59 4.74 3.50 -5.34
C VAL A 59 5.47 2.18 -5.09
N HIS A 60 6.71 2.06 -5.56
CA HIS A 60 7.53 0.86 -5.36
C HIS A 60 7.74 0.60 -3.85
N TYR A 61 8.13 1.65 -3.11
CA TYR A 61 8.32 1.57 -1.66
C TYR A 61 7.02 1.16 -0.94
N ALA A 62 5.89 1.76 -1.29
CA ALA A 62 4.59 1.43 -0.72
C ALA A 62 4.19 -0.02 -1.01
N THR A 63 4.51 -0.53 -2.20
CA THR A 63 4.23 -1.91 -2.62
C THR A 63 5.06 -2.90 -1.80
N GLU A 64 6.38 -2.70 -1.70
CA GLU A 64 7.27 -3.55 -0.91
C GLU A 64 6.81 -3.66 0.56
N HIS A 65 6.45 -2.52 1.16
CA HIS A 65 5.95 -2.50 2.54
C HIS A 65 4.62 -3.24 2.69
N ALA A 66 3.73 -3.13 1.71
CA ALA A 66 2.47 -3.87 1.73
C ALA A 66 2.71 -5.38 1.61
N MET A 67 3.61 -5.81 0.73
CA MET A 67 3.95 -7.23 0.57
C MET A 67 4.54 -7.81 1.85
N ARG A 68 5.46 -7.08 2.50
CA ARG A 68 6.01 -7.47 3.80
C ARG A 68 4.92 -7.60 4.86
N TRP A 69 4.05 -6.58 4.99
CA TRP A 69 2.95 -6.61 5.95
C TRP A 69 2.00 -7.80 5.73
N ILE A 70 1.69 -8.11 4.47
CA ILE A 70 0.87 -9.27 4.12
C ILE A 70 1.57 -10.58 4.48
N HIS A 71 2.86 -10.69 4.19
CA HIS A 71 3.65 -11.88 4.48
C HIS A 71 3.68 -12.16 5.99
N GLU A 72 3.97 -11.15 6.82
CA GLU A 72 3.95 -11.23 8.29
C GLU A 72 2.59 -11.67 8.85
N ARG A 73 1.48 -11.27 8.20
CA ARG A 73 0.11 -11.63 8.60
C ARG A 73 -0.38 -12.96 8.04
N SER A 74 0.28 -13.47 7.00
CA SER A 74 -0.09 -14.72 6.33
C SER A 74 0.76 -15.89 6.79
N ALA A 75 1.95 -15.61 7.36
CA ALA A 75 2.72 -16.61 8.07
C ALA A 75 1.88 -17.14 9.25
N PRO A 76 1.65 -18.47 9.35
CA PRO A 76 1.10 -19.03 10.57
C PRO A 76 2.08 -18.71 11.71
N ALA A 77 1.58 -18.23 12.84
CA ALA A 77 2.38 -18.18 14.05
C ALA A 77 2.81 -19.62 14.35
N CYS A 78 4.07 -19.96 14.06
CA CYS A 78 4.64 -21.24 14.46
C CYS A 78 4.60 -21.26 15.99
N ALA A 79 3.75 -22.14 16.53
CA ALA A 79 3.70 -22.54 17.93
C ALA A 79 4.52 -23.83 18.10
#